data_AF-A0A497HZA1-F1
#
_entry.id   AF-A0A497HZA1-F1
#
_cell.length_a   1.000
_cell.length_b   1.000
_cell.length_c   1.000
_cell.angle_alpha   90.00
_cell.angle_beta   90.00
_cell.angle_gamma   90.00
#
_symmetry.space_group_name_H-M   'P 1'
#
loop_
_entity.id
_entity.type
_entity.pdbx_description
1 polymer ?
#
loop_
_entity_poly.entity_id
_entity_poly.type
_entity_poly.pdbx_seq_one_letter_code
_entity_poly.pdbx_strand_id
1 'polypeptide(L)'
;MEKQLKVRKNSTVEDGAVRLSTKLLEELGISAGDMIEVVNSHISKKMRVEELDWMSKKEIELNENEIKNLETKEKAYLTIRL
;
A
#
# COMPACT_ATOMS: atom_id res chain seq x y z
N MET A 1 13.01 -3.95 -5.34
CA MET A 1 13.34 -3.79 -3.89
C MET A 1 12.12 -4.19 -3.07
N GLU A 2 12.27 -4.74 -1.84
CA GLU A 2 11.11 -5.13 -1.02
C GLU A 2 10.99 -4.28 0.26
N LYS A 3 9.75 -3.96 0.66
CA LYS A 3 9.49 -3.26 1.93
C LYS A 3 8.20 -3.71 2.59
N GLN A 4 8.26 -3.97 3.90
CA GLN A 4 7.09 -4.35 4.69
C GLN A 4 6.42 -3.12 5.30
N LEU A 5 5.10 -3.03 5.15
CA LEU A 5 4.28 -1.92 5.61
C LEU A 5 3.07 -2.44 6.40
N LYS A 6 2.72 -1.74 7.48
CA LYS A 6 1.58 -2.06 8.31
C LYS A 6 0.28 -1.56 7.67
N VAL A 7 -0.69 -2.45 7.54
CA VAL A 7 -2.00 -2.16 6.97
C VAL A 7 -2.79 -1.22 7.88
N ARG A 8 -3.29 -0.14 7.29
CA ARG A 8 -4.23 0.79 7.89
C ARG A 8 -5.48 0.86 7.02
N LYS A 9 -6.66 0.63 7.61
CA LYS A 9 -7.91 0.71 6.87
C LYS A 9 -8.35 2.17 6.71
N ASN A 10 -8.66 2.57 5.49
CA ASN A 10 -9.26 3.88 5.21
C ASN A 10 -10.27 3.74 4.07
N SER A 11 -11.53 4.10 4.31
CA SER A 11 -12.64 3.95 3.35
C SER A 11 -12.58 4.93 2.18
N THR A 12 -11.71 5.95 2.25
CA THR A 12 -11.56 6.96 1.20
C THR A 12 -10.54 6.58 0.13
N VAL A 13 -9.82 5.46 0.31
CA VAL A 13 -8.90 4.93 -0.70
C VAL A 13 -9.72 4.26 -1.81
N GLU A 14 -9.40 4.56 -3.06
CA GLU A 14 -10.10 3.96 -4.21
C GLU A 14 -9.79 2.47 -4.36
N ASP A 15 -10.73 1.72 -4.96
CA ASP A 15 -10.48 0.32 -5.32
C ASP A 15 -9.30 0.22 -6.30
N GLY A 16 -8.42 -0.76 -6.10
CA GLY A 16 -7.19 -0.90 -6.87
C GLY A 16 -6.09 0.13 -6.55
N ALA A 17 -6.27 1.00 -5.56
CA ALA A 17 -5.27 1.98 -5.14
C ALA A 17 -4.73 1.72 -3.72
N VAL A 18 -3.53 2.25 -3.45
CA VAL A 18 -2.93 2.27 -2.11
C VAL A 18 -2.39 3.66 -1.81
N ARG A 19 -2.53 4.10 -0.55
CA ARG A 19 -1.86 5.32 -0.09
C ARG A 19 -0.57 5.02 0.64
N LEU A 20 0.46 5.73 0.24
CA LEU A 20 1.79 5.71 0.83
C LEU A 20 2.22 7.14 1.16
N SER A 21 3.13 7.29 2.13
CA SER A 21 3.63 8.62 2.47
C SER A 21 4.62 9.14 1.45
N THR A 22 4.63 10.45 1.21
CA THR A 22 5.61 11.14 0.35
C THR A 22 7.04 10.71 0.65
N LYS A 23 7.41 10.68 1.93
CA LYS A 23 8.75 10.26 2.40
C LYS A 23 9.09 8.83 1.98
N LEU A 24 8.10 7.95 1.92
CA LEU A 24 8.29 6.60 1.44
C LEU A 24 8.42 6.57 -0.08
N LEU A 25 7.61 7.32 -0.81
CA LEU A 25 7.70 7.45 -2.27
C LEU A 25 9.09 7.92 -2.70
N GLU A 26 9.60 8.98 -2.06
CA GLU A 26 10.95 9.52 -2.28
C GLU A 26 12.04 8.48 -1.97
N GLU A 27 11.93 7.76 -0.84
CA GLU A 27 12.89 6.71 -0.45
C GLU A 27 12.93 5.56 -1.47
N LEU A 28 11.80 5.28 -2.09
CA LEU A 28 11.61 4.21 -3.06
C LEU A 28 11.87 4.66 -4.51
N GLY A 29 12.00 5.97 -4.77
CA GLY A 29 12.14 6.52 -6.12
C GLY A 29 10.91 6.31 -7.00
N ILE A 30 9.71 6.27 -6.41
CA ILE A 30 8.43 6.12 -7.12
C ILE A 30 7.59 7.39 -7.01
N SER A 31 6.65 7.55 -7.93
CA SER A 31 5.75 8.70 -8.00
C SER A 31 4.30 8.30 -7.70
N ALA A 32 3.49 9.27 -7.26
CA ALA A 32 2.05 9.10 -7.26
C ALA A 32 1.55 8.80 -8.69
N GLY A 33 0.64 7.82 -8.81
CA GLY A 33 0.16 7.30 -10.09
C GLY A 33 0.89 6.06 -10.60
N ASP A 34 2.08 5.74 -10.07
CA ASP A 34 2.80 4.52 -10.44
C ASP A 34 2.04 3.26 -10.02
N MET A 35 2.30 2.15 -10.72
CA MET A 35 1.77 0.84 -10.37
C MET A 35 2.83 0.04 -9.61
N ILE A 36 2.51 -0.37 -8.38
CA ILE A 36 3.39 -1.21 -7.55
C ILE A 36 2.77 -2.58 -7.31
N GLU A 37 3.60 -3.58 -7.04
CA GLU A 37 3.12 -4.90 -6.63
C GLU A 37 2.97 -4.95 -5.11
N VAL A 38 1.76 -5.26 -4.63
CA VAL A 38 1.41 -5.41 -3.21
C VAL A 38 1.15 -6.88 -2.94
N VAL A 39 1.88 -7.44 -1.98
CA VAL A 39 1.95 -8.87 -1.73
C VAL A 39 1.56 -9.19 -0.29
N ASN A 40 0.60 -10.10 -0.15
CA ASN A 40 0.41 -10.94 1.03
C ASN A 40 1.01 -12.33 0.74
N SER A 41 1.36 -13.13 1.75
CA SER A 41 2.15 -14.38 1.64
C SER A 41 1.83 -15.30 0.44
N HIS A 42 0.59 -15.32 -0.05
CA HIS A 42 0.14 -16.14 -1.19
C HIS A 42 -0.59 -15.36 -2.29
N ILE A 43 -0.79 -14.05 -2.14
CA ILE A 43 -1.54 -13.21 -3.08
C ILE A 43 -0.71 -12.00 -3.46
N SER A 44 -0.60 -11.75 -4.76
CA SER A 44 0.03 -10.55 -5.30
C SER A 44 -0.96 -9.78 -6.16
N LYS A 45 -0.99 -8.46 -6.00
CA LYS A 45 -1.83 -7.57 -6.80
C LYS A 45 -1.07 -6.31 -7.19
N LYS A 46 -1.19 -5.88 -8.45
CA LYS A 46 -0.70 -4.56 -8.88
C LYS A 46 -1.70 -3.48 -8.50
N MET A 47 -1.23 -2.41 -7.88
CA MET A 47 -2.08 -1.34 -7.37
C MET A 47 -1.49 0.03 -7.69
N ARG A 48 -2.38 1.01 -7.95
CA ARG A 48 -2.00 2.40 -8.23
C ARG A 48 -1.61 3.10 -6.94
N VAL A 49 -0.52 3.85 -6.97
CA VAL A 49 -0.04 4.62 -5.82
C VAL A 49 -0.77 5.97 -5.74
N GLU A 50 -1.22 6.28 -4.53
CA GLU A 50 -1.66 7.61 -4.10
C GLU A 50 -0.73 8.12 -3.01
N GLU A 51 -0.54 9.43 -2.98
CA GLU A 51 0.32 10.10 -2.02
C GLU A 51 -0.48 10.64 -0.82
N LEU A 52 0.14 10.57 0.36
CA LEU A 52 -0.41 11.13 1.59
C LEU A 52 0.69 11.64 2.55
N ASP A 53 0.94 12.96 2.53
CA ASP A 53 2.09 13.60 3.21
C ASP A 53 2.22 13.31 4.71
N TRP A 54 1.09 13.32 5.43
CA TRP A 54 1.08 13.19 6.89
C TRP A 54 1.17 11.74 7.38
N MET A 55 1.16 10.77 6.46
CA MET A 55 1.18 9.36 6.79
C MET A 55 2.57 8.86 7.22
N SER A 56 2.62 7.86 8.08
CA SER A 56 3.88 7.21 8.48
C SER A 56 4.48 6.43 7.30
N LYS A 57 5.80 6.51 7.11
CA LYS A 57 6.53 5.72 6.09
C LYS A 57 6.58 4.21 6.33
N LYS A 58 5.94 3.74 7.40
CA LYS A 58 5.83 2.33 7.79
C LYS A 58 4.42 1.77 7.60
N GLU A 59 3.49 2.57 7.09
CA GLU A 59 2.10 2.19 6.91
C GLU A 59 1.74 2.12 5.42
N ILE A 60 0.69 1.37 5.11
CA ILE A 60 0.02 1.33 3.82
C ILE A 60 -1.49 1.45 4.04
N GLU A 61 -2.13 2.40 3.36
CA GLU A 61 -3.56 2.65 3.48
C GLU A 61 -4.32 1.96 2.35
N LEU A 62 -5.29 1.14 2.74
CA LEU A 62 -6.13 0.32 1.87
C LEU A 62 -7.59 0.46 2.28
N ASN A 63 -8.50 0.35 1.33
CA ASN A 63 -9.91 0.23 1.64
C ASN A 63 -10.27 -1.20 2.07
N GLU A 64 -11.52 -1.40 2.52
CA GLU A 64 -11.97 -2.69 3.03
C GLU A 64 -12.03 -3.78 1.96
N ASN A 65 -12.36 -3.42 0.72
CA ASN A 65 -12.42 -4.37 -0.39
C ASN A 65 -11.02 -4.92 -0.68
N GLU A 66 -10.02 -4.05 -0.73
CA GLU A 66 -8.64 -4.44 -1.01
C GLU A 66 -8.03 -5.27 0.11
N ILE A 67 -8.36 -4.97 1.38
CA ILE A 67 -7.95 -5.80 2.52
C ILE A 67 -8.50 -7.23 2.38
N LYS A 68 -9.76 -7.39 1.95
CA LYS A 68 -10.37 -8.71 1.71
C LYS A 68 -9.77 -9.41 0.49
N ASN A 69 -9.56 -8.69 -0.61
CA ASN A 69 -8.99 -9.23 -1.85
C ASN A 69 -7.55 -9.72 -1.67
N LEU A 70 -6.79 -9.06 -0.81
CA LEU A 70 -5.44 -9.48 -0.43
C LEU A 70 -5.44 -10.54 0.68
N GLU A 71 -6.60 -11.03 1.11
CA GLU A 71 -6.79 -11.96 2.23
C GLU A 71 -6.00 -11.55 3.48
N THR A 72 -6.00 -10.25 3.80
CA THR A 72 -5.28 -9.68 4.94
C THR A 72 -6.25 -9.03 5.92
N LYS A 73 -5.72 -8.37 6.95
CA LYS A 73 -6.49 -7.65 7.96
C LYS A 73 -5.79 -6.38 8.40
N GLU A 74 -6.56 -5.47 9.01
CA GLU A 74 -6.00 -4.27 9.60
C GLU A 74 -4.89 -4.60 10.61
N LYS A 75 -3.85 -3.76 10.66
CA LYS A 75 -2.65 -3.92 11.50
C LYS A 75 -1.75 -5.12 11.16
N ALA A 76 -2.10 -5.94 10.15
CA ALA A 76 -1.19 -6.90 9.55
C ALA A 76 -0.11 -6.19 8.73
N TYR A 77 0.81 -6.95 8.15
CA TYR A 77 1.86 -6.43 7.27
C TYR A 77 1.68 -6.94 5.85
N LEU A 78 1.95 -6.07 4.89
CA LEU A 78 2.06 -6.40 3.47
C LEU A 78 3.45 -6.04 2.98
N THR A 79 3.91 -6.72 1.94
CA THR A 79 5.17 -6.38 1.26
C THR A 79 4.86 -5.64 -0.03
N ILE A 80 5.51 -4.51 -0.25
CA ILE A 80 5.54 -3.85 -1.56
C ILE A 80 6.79 -4.28 -2.33
N ARG A 81 6.64 -4.55 -3.63
CA ARG A 81 7.70 -4.90 -4.57
C ARG A 81 7.70 -3.92 -5.75
N LEU A 82 8.91 -3.49 -6.11
CA LEU A 82 9.25 -2.65 -7.26
C LEU A 82 10.15 -3.43 -8.21
#